data_AF-A0A428WAX3-F1
#
_entry.id   AF-A0A428WAX3-F1
#
_cell.length_a   1.000
_cell.length_b   1.000
_cell.length_c   1.000
_cell.angle_alpha   90.00
_cell.angle_beta   90.00
_cell.angle_gamma   90.00
#
_symmetry.space_group_name_H-M   'P 1'
#
loop_
_entity.id
_entity.type
_entity.pdbx_description
1 polymer ?
#
loop_
_entity_poly.entity_id
_entity_poly.type
_entity_poly.pdbx_seq_one_letter_code
_entity_poly.pdbx_strand_id
1 'polypeptide(L)'
;MKQYFAVVGDGHDAKDPLTLVRVSESGLVQELSEYAAWVPAKLVERIEAGEVPYRLVPVTEKAAARIRKQREKKVAYRYSIFVRATDPTNTAIGVLREWDANGITSGEIYRIDDGEWALDPIRIDVERGETDFYRIMDSDASTVNLWIEAARRRS
;
A
#
# COMPACT_ATOMS: atom_id res chain seq x y z
N MET A 1 8.16 14.78 8.16
CA MET A 1 6.80 14.68 7.60
C MET A 1 6.87 14.17 6.18
N LYS A 2 5.93 13.31 5.73
CA LYS A 2 5.86 12.88 4.33
C LYS A 2 5.34 13.99 3.43
N GLN A 3 5.86 14.07 2.22
CA GLN A 3 5.36 14.98 1.19
C GLN A 3 4.66 14.19 0.10
N TYR A 4 3.54 14.72 -0.42
CA TYR A 4 2.75 14.07 -1.45
C TYR A 4 2.60 15.00 -2.65
N PHE A 5 2.73 14.42 -3.83
CA PHE A 5 2.62 15.13 -5.10
C PHE A 5 1.67 14.37 -6.04
N ALA A 6 0.80 15.10 -6.72
CA ALA A 6 0.07 14.62 -7.87
C ALA A 6 0.93 14.79 -9.12
N VAL A 7 1.08 13.71 -9.89
CA VAL A 7 1.69 13.76 -11.22
C VAL A 7 0.59 14.11 -12.22
N VAL A 8 0.71 15.28 -12.84
CA VAL A 8 -0.26 15.80 -13.81
C VAL A 8 0.38 15.93 -15.19
N GLY A 9 -0.40 15.71 -16.22
CA GLY A 9 0.02 15.75 -17.63
C GLY A 9 -1.18 16.00 -18.52
N ASP A 10 -1.03 15.78 -19.82
CA ASP A 10 -2.13 16.01 -20.77
C ASP A 10 -3.36 15.17 -20.39
N GLY A 11 -4.48 15.85 -20.16
CA GLY A 11 -5.75 15.23 -19.78
C GLY A 11 -5.92 14.91 -18.28
N HIS A 12 -4.92 15.17 -17.44
CA HIS A 12 -4.97 14.88 -16.00
C HIS A 12 -4.72 16.12 -15.13
N ASP A 13 -5.48 16.26 -14.05
CA ASP A 13 -5.32 17.35 -13.07
C ASP A 13 -5.05 16.81 -11.66
N ALA A 14 -4.93 17.70 -10.66
CA ALA A 14 -4.63 17.28 -9.28
C ALA A 14 -5.77 16.49 -8.60
N LYS A 15 -6.99 16.50 -9.14
CA LYS A 15 -8.14 15.74 -8.64
C LYS A 15 -8.22 14.36 -9.29
N ASP A 16 -7.76 14.23 -10.53
CA ASP A 16 -7.62 12.97 -11.26
C ASP A 16 -6.22 12.82 -11.87
N PRO A 17 -5.18 12.63 -11.03
CA PRO A 17 -3.80 12.61 -11.51
C PRO A 17 -3.45 11.27 -12.16
N LEU A 18 -2.46 11.31 -13.06
CA LEU A 18 -1.84 10.12 -13.66
C LEU A 18 -1.37 9.16 -12.56
N THR A 19 -0.67 9.70 -11.57
CA THR A 19 -0.27 8.98 -10.36
C THR A 19 -0.04 9.92 -9.19
N LEU A 20 0.15 9.35 -8.01
CA LEU A 20 0.66 10.05 -6.86
C LEU A 20 2.11 9.64 -6.62
N VAL A 21 2.90 10.59 -6.17
CA VAL A 21 4.21 10.38 -5.58
C VAL A 21 4.13 10.71 -4.11
N ARG A 22 4.80 9.92 -3.28
CA ARG A 22 5.13 10.28 -1.90
C ARG A 22 6.65 10.28 -1.70
N VAL A 23 7.12 11.21 -0.91
CA VAL A 23 8.51 11.30 -0.46
C VAL A 23 8.52 11.11 1.05
N SER A 24 9.20 10.07 1.52
CA SER A 24 9.37 9.80 2.96
C SER A 24 10.30 10.84 3.62
N GLU A 25 10.37 10.81 4.94
CA GLU A 25 11.34 11.63 5.68
C GLU A 25 12.80 11.27 5.37
N SER A 26 13.04 9.99 5.04
CA SER A 26 14.35 9.49 4.61
C SER A 26 14.69 9.82 3.15
N GLY A 27 13.82 10.53 2.43
CA GLY A 27 14.00 10.85 1.02
C GLY A 27 13.65 9.71 0.06
N LEU A 28 13.07 8.60 0.54
CA LEU A 28 12.61 7.52 -0.33
C LEU A 28 11.42 8.02 -1.16
N VAL A 29 11.59 7.97 -2.47
CA VAL A 29 10.57 8.34 -3.45
C VAL A 29 9.78 7.09 -3.85
N GLN A 30 8.47 7.16 -3.72
CA GLN A 30 7.56 6.09 -4.11
C GLN A 30 6.40 6.64 -4.93
N GLU A 31 5.92 5.86 -5.88
CA GLU A 31 4.72 6.15 -6.66
C GLU A 31 3.58 5.21 -6.28
N LEU A 32 2.36 5.67 -6.51
CA LEU A 32 1.17 4.86 -6.32
C LEU A 32 0.88 4.06 -7.59
N SER A 33 1.07 2.74 -7.53
CA SER A 33 0.78 1.87 -8.65
C SER A 33 -0.71 1.83 -9.02
N GLU A 34 -1.04 1.21 -10.15
CA GLU A 34 -2.42 0.92 -10.54
C GLU A 34 -3.17 0.05 -9.52
N TYR A 35 -2.43 -0.79 -8.78
CA TYR A 35 -2.93 -1.63 -7.69
C TYR A 35 -2.98 -0.90 -6.34
N ALA A 36 -2.89 0.43 -6.34
CA ALA A 36 -2.94 1.29 -5.16
C ALA A 36 -1.92 0.94 -4.05
N ALA A 37 -0.79 0.35 -4.45
CA ALA A 37 0.37 0.06 -3.61
C ALA A 37 1.46 1.11 -3.83
N TRP A 38 2.22 1.43 -2.77
CA TRP A 38 3.35 2.36 -2.88
C TRP A 38 4.61 1.62 -3.27
N VAL A 39 5.09 1.85 -4.49
CA VAL A 39 6.27 1.17 -5.06
C VAL A 39 7.43 2.16 -5.23
N PRO A 40 8.70 1.74 -5.09
CA PRO A 40 9.84 2.61 -5.40
C PRO A 40 9.74 3.18 -6.80
N ALA A 41 10.02 4.47 -6.97
CA ALA A 41 9.80 5.17 -8.24
C ALA A 41 11.01 5.98 -8.68
N LYS A 42 11.28 5.97 -9.98
CA LYS A 42 12.20 6.89 -10.66
C LYS A 42 11.49 8.03 -11.38
N LEU A 43 10.15 8.10 -11.27
CA LEU A 43 9.34 9.04 -12.04
C LEU A 43 9.68 10.50 -11.72
N VAL A 44 9.99 10.82 -10.47
CA VAL A 44 10.41 12.18 -10.07
C VAL A 44 11.70 12.59 -10.79
N GLU A 45 12.71 11.72 -10.79
CA GLU A 45 13.99 11.97 -11.46
C GLU A 45 13.79 12.26 -12.96
N ARG A 46 12.90 11.49 -13.61
CA ARG A 46 12.59 11.66 -15.04
C ARG A 46 11.83 12.96 -15.33
N ILE A 47 10.94 13.38 -14.43
CA ILE A 47 10.22 14.67 -14.52
C ILE A 47 11.22 15.82 -14.38
N GLU A 48 12.08 15.76 -13.37
CA GLU A 48 13.09 16.79 -13.11
C GLU A 48 14.13 16.88 -14.23
N ALA A 49 14.49 15.75 -14.84
CA ALA A 49 15.34 15.68 -16.02
C ALA A 49 14.65 16.14 -17.33
N GLY A 50 13.34 16.42 -17.30
CA GLY A 50 12.58 16.82 -18.49
C GLY A 50 12.36 15.71 -19.52
N GLU A 51 12.58 14.45 -19.16
CA GLU A 51 12.38 13.30 -20.05
C GLU A 51 10.91 13.01 -20.33
N VAL A 52 10.02 13.44 -19.42
CA VAL A 52 8.58 13.29 -19.54
C VAL A 52 7.89 14.64 -19.36
N PRO A 53 6.82 14.94 -20.12
CA PRO A 53 6.13 16.23 -20.08
C PRO A 53 5.11 16.30 -18.92
N TYR A 54 5.47 15.79 -17.75
CA TYR A 54 4.61 15.78 -16.57
C TYR A 54 5.06 16.84 -15.56
N ARG A 55 4.16 17.19 -14.64
CA ARG A 55 4.44 18.14 -13.57
C ARG A 55 4.07 17.53 -12.22
N LEU A 56 4.85 17.87 -11.20
CA LEU A 56 4.54 17.56 -9.81
C LEU A 56 3.75 18.71 -9.19
N VAL A 57 2.55 18.42 -8.71
CA VAL A 57 1.70 19.38 -7.99
C VAL A 57 1.58 18.93 -6.54
N PRO A 58 2.00 19.74 -5.54
CA PRO A 58 1.85 19.38 -4.15
C PRO A 58 0.39 19.11 -3.78
N VAL A 59 0.16 18.04 -3.03
CA VAL A 59 -1.17 17.70 -2.49
C VAL A 59 -1.09 17.40 -1.00
N THR A 60 -2.21 17.57 -0.30
CA THR A 60 -2.29 17.21 1.12
C THR A 60 -2.32 15.70 1.29
N GLU A 61 -1.86 15.20 2.44
CA GLU A 61 -1.98 13.79 2.80
C GLU A 61 -3.43 13.29 2.74
N LYS A 62 -4.39 14.12 3.17
CA LYS A 62 -5.82 13.81 3.07
C LYS A 62 -6.28 13.64 1.61
N ALA A 63 -5.78 14.47 0.70
CA ALA A 63 -6.08 14.35 -0.73
C ALA A 63 -5.45 13.08 -1.32
N ALA A 64 -4.19 12.79 -0.98
CA ALA A 64 -3.50 11.57 -1.38
C ALA A 64 -4.21 10.30 -0.90
N ALA A 65 -4.63 10.27 0.36
CA ALA A 65 -5.38 9.16 0.94
C ALA A 65 -6.74 8.95 0.24
N ARG A 66 -7.43 10.02 -0.14
CA ARG A 66 -8.69 9.94 -0.89
C ARG A 66 -8.50 9.34 -2.29
N ILE A 67 -7.48 9.80 -3.02
CA ILE A 67 -7.17 9.31 -4.37
C ILE A 67 -6.74 7.83 -4.31
N ARG A 68 -5.90 7.46 -3.34
CA ARG A 68 -5.55 6.05 -3.09
C ARG A 68 -6.80 5.20 -2.86
N LYS A 69 -7.69 5.63 -1.95
CA LYS A 69 -8.94 4.92 -1.66
C LYS A 69 -9.84 4.77 -2.90
N GLN A 70 -9.82 5.73 -3.82
CA GLN A 70 -10.55 5.62 -5.09
C GLN A 70 -9.95 4.57 -6.03
N ARG A 71 -8.62 4.46 -6.09
CA ARG A 71 -7.93 3.42 -6.86
C ARG A 71 -8.14 2.04 -6.25
N GLU A 72 -8.03 1.91 -4.92
CA GLU A 72 -8.23 0.64 -4.19
C GLU A 72 -9.58 -0.01 -4.51
N LYS A 73 -10.64 0.79 -4.68
CA LYS A 73 -11.97 0.28 -5.05
C LYS A 73 -12.02 -0.46 -6.40
N LYS A 74 -11.03 -0.24 -7.26
CA LYS A 74 -10.92 -0.88 -8.58
C LYS A 74 -10.06 -2.14 -8.55
N VAL A 75 -9.46 -2.48 -7.41
CA VAL A 75 -8.56 -3.63 -7.26
C VAL A 75 -9.29 -4.77 -6.57
N ALA A 76 -9.21 -5.96 -7.16
CA ALA A 76 -9.75 -7.17 -6.56
C ALA A 76 -8.72 -7.77 -5.58
N TYR A 77 -8.78 -7.35 -4.32
CA TYR A 77 -7.90 -7.89 -3.29
C TYR A 77 -8.41 -9.20 -2.69
N ARG A 78 -7.48 -10.10 -2.41
CA ARG A 78 -7.64 -11.16 -1.41
C ARG A 78 -7.13 -10.65 -0.07
N TYR A 79 -7.85 -10.95 1.00
CA TYR A 79 -7.48 -10.50 2.33
C TYR A 79 -7.20 -11.68 3.25
N SER A 80 -6.26 -11.49 4.16
CA SER A 80 -5.94 -12.45 5.20
C SER A 80 -5.52 -11.72 6.48
N ILE A 81 -5.76 -12.37 7.61
CA ILE A 81 -5.26 -11.95 8.91
C ILE A 81 -3.90 -12.60 9.12
N PHE A 82 -2.95 -11.79 9.56
CA PHE A 82 -1.60 -12.19 9.89
C PHE A 82 -1.52 -12.39 11.41
N VAL A 83 -1.13 -13.59 11.87
CA VAL A 83 -1.03 -13.96 13.30
C VAL A 83 0.33 -14.60 13.59
N ARG A 84 0.77 -14.61 14.85
CA ARG A 84 1.95 -15.41 15.24
C ARG A 84 1.61 -16.89 15.16
N ALA A 85 2.53 -17.70 14.63
CA ALA A 85 2.33 -19.14 14.50
C ALA A 85 2.11 -19.83 15.86
N THR A 86 2.83 -19.37 16.89
CA THR A 86 2.78 -19.92 18.25
C THR A 86 1.63 -19.40 19.10
N ASP A 87 0.86 -18.42 18.62
CA ASP A 87 -0.25 -17.85 19.39
C ASP A 87 -1.52 -18.70 19.22
N PRO A 88 -1.99 -19.40 20.28
CA PRO A 88 -3.18 -20.23 20.21
C PRO A 88 -4.47 -19.42 20.12
N THR A 89 -4.44 -18.12 20.42
CA THR A 89 -5.62 -17.24 20.41
C THR A 89 -5.91 -16.64 19.04
N ASN A 90 -5.02 -16.85 18.06
CA ASN A 90 -5.08 -16.21 16.74
C ASN A 90 -5.13 -14.67 16.85
N THR A 91 -4.43 -14.07 17.81
CA THR A 91 -4.39 -12.60 17.90
C THR A 91 -3.72 -12.04 16.66
N ALA A 92 -4.49 -11.26 15.92
CA ALA A 92 -4.04 -10.57 14.73
C ALA A 92 -2.93 -9.57 15.09
N ILE A 93 -1.82 -9.66 14.37
CA ILE A 93 -0.69 -8.72 14.43
C ILE A 93 -0.64 -7.83 13.18
N GLY A 94 -1.39 -8.19 12.14
CA GLY A 94 -1.52 -7.40 10.94
C GLY A 94 -2.59 -7.94 9.99
N VAL A 95 -2.71 -7.26 8.86
CA VAL A 95 -3.54 -7.68 7.74
C VAL A 95 -2.67 -7.81 6.52
N LEU A 96 -2.81 -8.91 5.79
CA LEU A 96 -2.27 -9.08 4.46
C LEU A 96 -3.37 -8.76 3.44
N ARG A 97 -3.05 -7.95 2.43
CA ARG A 97 -3.87 -7.81 1.22
C ARG A 97 -3.04 -8.16 0.01
N GLU A 98 -3.65 -8.85 -0.94
CA GLU A 98 -2.95 -9.40 -2.10
C GLU A 98 -3.74 -9.18 -3.37
N TRP A 99 -3.02 -9.01 -4.46
CA TRP A 99 -3.60 -8.83 -5.78
C TRP A 99 -2.73 -9.53 -6.83
N ASP A 100 -3.34 -9.85 -7.97
CA ASP A 100 -2.61 -10.33 -9.14
C ASP A 100 -2.09 -9.13 -9.92
N ALA A 101 -0.76 -9.05 -10.06
CA ALA A 101 -0.09 -8.07 -10.90
C ALA A 101 0.63 -8.79 -12.04
N ASN A 102 -0.02 -8.85 -13.20
CA ASN A 102 0.53 -9.49 -14.42
C ASN A 102 0.94 -10.96 -14.20
N GLY A 103 0.11 -11.75 -13.50
CA GLY A 103 0.37 -13.15 -13.20
C GLY A 103 1.34 -13.40 -12.04
N ILE A 104 1.76 -12.34 -11.36
CA ILE A 104 2.58 -12.40 -10.15
C ILE A 104 1.72 -11.93 -8.97
N THR A 105 1.46 -12.83 -8.01
CA THR A 105 0.81 -12.46 -6.75
C THR A 105 1.72 -11.53 -5.98
N SER A 106 1.24 -10.31 -5.72
CA SER A 106 1.91 -9.30 -4.89
C SER A 106 1.08 -9.01 -3.66
N GLY A 107 1.72 -8.55 -2.59
CA GLY A 107 1.05 -8.27 -1.32
C GLY A 107 1.59 -7.06 -0.57
N GLU A 108 0.73 -6.46 0.25
CA GLU A 108 1.11 -5.50 1.29
C GLU A 108 0.62 -6.01 2.65
N ILE A 109 1.41 -5.76 3.69
CA ILE A 109 0.99 -5.94 5.08
C ILE A 109 0.68 -4.59 5.69
N TYR A 110 -0.45 -4.51 6.38
CA TYR A 110 -0.74 -3.49 7.37
C TYR A 110 -0.34 -4.02 8.75
N ARG A 111 0.75 -3.48 9.32
CA ARG A 111 1.15 -3.77 10.70
C ARG A 111 0.49 -2.76 11.64
N ILE A 112 -0.04 -3.22 12.77
CA ILE A 112 -0.73 -2.34 13.74
C ILE A 112 0.24 -1.30 14.29
N ASP A 113 1.45 -1.75 14.64
CA ASP A 113 2.44 -0.92 15.32
C ASP A 113 2.93 0.24 14.43
N ASP A 114 3.00 0.01 13.11
CA ASP A 114 3.46 1.01 12.13
C ASP A 114 2.31 1.82 11.52
N GLY A 115 1.07 1.36 11.65
CA GLY A 115 -0.13 2.02 11.13
C GLY A 115 -0.17 2.18 9.60
N GLU A 116 0.69 1.48 8.87
CA GLU A 116 0.90 1.67 7.44
C GLU A 116 0.93 0.36 6.66
N TRP A 117 0.53 0.47 5.40
CA TRP A 117 0.72 -0.58 4.40
C TRP A 117 2.14 -0.51 3.84
N ALA A 118 2.82 -1.65 3.87
CA ALA A 118 4.13 -1.82 3.25
C ALA A 118 4.12 -3.07 2.36
N LEU A 119 4.80 -2.99 1.21
CA LEU A 119 5.04 -4.15 0.37
C LEU A 119 5.80 -5.20 1.17
N ASP A 120 5.33 -6.44 1.13
CA ASP A 120 5.91 -7.51 1.91
C ASP A 120 5.72 -8.85 1.17
N PRO A 121 6.80 -9.63 0.94
CA PRO A 121 6.70 -10.94 0.30
C PRO A 121 6.15 -12.03 1.22
N ILE A 122 5.68 -11.72 2.44
CA ILE A 122 5.43 -12.71 3.50
C ILE A 122 4.64 -13.95 3.13
N ARG A 123 3.68 -13.90 2.19
CA ARG A 123 2.97 -15.12 1.79
C ARG A 123 3.93 -16.10 1.12
N ILE A 124 4.81 -15.60 0.26
CA ILE A 124 5.84 -16.41 -0.37
C ILE A 124 6.74 -17.03 0.70
N ASP A 125 7.16 -16.25 1.70
CA ASP A 125 8.01 -16.75 2.79
C ASP A 125 7.28 -17.83 3.62
N VAL A 126 6.00 -17.62 3.94
CA VAL A 126 5.17 -18.59 4.68
C VAL A 126 4.92 -19.86 3.85
N GLU A 127 4.58 -19.73 2.56
CA GLU A 127 4.30 -20.86 1.67
C GLU A 127 5.57 -21.70 1.38
N ARG A 128 6.73 -21.05 1.35
CA ARG A 128 8.03 -21.73 1.20
C ARG A 128 8.55 -22.33 2.50
N GLY A 129 7.88 -22.09 3.64
CA GLY A 129 8.38 -22.48 4.96
C GLY A 129 9.67 -21.76 5.34
N GLU A 130 9.92 -20.59 4.75
CA GLU A 130 11.08 -19.73 5.04
C GLU A 130 10.88 -18.93 6.35
N THR A 131 9.68 -19.01 6.95
CA THR A 131 9.38 -18.46 8.28
C THR A 131 8.43 -19.35 9.08
N ASP A 132 8.84 -19.69 10.31
CA ASP A 132 8.02 -20.42 11.29
C ASP A 132 7.33 -19.48 12.28
N PHE A 133 7.56 -18.17 12.16
CA PHE A 133 7.09 -17.20 13.15
C PHE A 133 5.62 -16.80 12.95
N TYR A 134 5.11 -17.01 11.74
CA TYR A 134 3.83 -16.46 11.32
C TYR A 134 2.99 -17.47 10.57
N ARG A 135 1.67 -17.25 10.60
CA ARG A 135 0.72 -17.95 9.74
C ARG A 135 -0.33 -16.99 9.22
N ILE A 136 -0.90 -17.35 8.09
CA ILE A 136 -1.88 -16.56 7.36
C ILE A 136 -3.25 -17.24 7.49
N MET A 137 -4.26 -16.47 7.86
CA MET A 137 -5.64 -16.94 7.95
C MET A 137 -6.49 -16.16 6.95
N ASP A 138 -7.09 -16.84 5.98
CA ASP A 138 -7.95 -16.18 4.99
C ASP A 138 -9.11 -15.45 5.66
N SER A 139 -9.46 -14.28 5.12
CA SER A 139 -10.49 -13.42 5.68
C SER A 139 -11.17 -12.59 4.58
N ASP A 140 -12.36 -12.09 4.86
CA ASP A 140 -13.07 -11.19 3.96
C ASP A 140 -12.73 -9.70 4.23
N ALA A 141 -12.99 -8.86 3.24
CA ALA A 141 -12.71 -7.42 3.32
C ALA A 141 -13.47 -6.72 4.46
N SER A 142 -14.68 -7.18 4.82
CA SER A 142 -15.49 -6.56 5.87
C SER A 142 -14.88 -6.82 7.23
N THR A 143 -14.51 -8.07 7.50
CA THR A 143 -13.83 -8.52 8.72
C THR A 143 -12.52 -7.78 8.91
N VAL A 144 -11.71 -7.69 7.85
CA VAL A 144 -10.44 -6.95 7.87
C VAL A 144 -10.64 -5.46 8.14
N ASN A 145 -11.61 -4.80 7.48
CA ASN A 145 -11.83 -3.37 7.67
C ASN A 145 -12.28 -3.06 9.10
N LEU A 146 -13.20 -3.86 9.67
CA LEU A 146 -13.60 -3.74 11.07
C LEU A 146 -12.41 -3.88 12.01
N TRP A 147 -11.51 -4.81 11.71
CA TRP A 147 -10.32 -5.03 12.49
C TRP A 147 -9.33 -3.85 12.42
N ILE A 148 -9.05 -3.33 11.23
CA ILE A 148 -8.17 -2.16 11.03
C ILE A 148 -8.74 -0.94 11.77
N GLU A 149 -10.05 -0.72 11.68
CA GLU A 149 -10.72 0.36 12.40
C GLU A 149 -10.63 0.18 13.92
N ALA A 150 -10.80 -1.04 14.43
CA ALA A 150 -10.64 -1.33 15.85
C ALA A 150 -9.20 -1.10 16.33
N ALA A 151 -8.21 -1.51 15.54
CA ALA A 151 -6.80 -1.31 15.84
C ALA A 151 -6.45 0.19 15.93
N ARG A 152 -6.91 0.99 14.96
CA ARG A 152 -6.71 2.46 14.94
C ARG A 152 -7.34 3.23 16.10
N ARG A 153 -8.37 2.66 16.75
CA ARG A 153 -8.99 3.28 17.94
C ARG A 153 -8.22 3.01 19.23
N ARG A 154 -7.29 2.04 19.21
CA ARG A 154 -6.52 1.62 20.38
C ARG A 154 -5.11 2.24 20.44
N SER A 155 -4.60 2.70 19.30
CA SER A 155 -3.36 3.49 19.13
C SER A 155 -3.62 4.97 19.37
#